data_AF-A0A9X9A4R5-F1
#
_entry.id   AF-A0A9X9A4R5-F1
#
_cell.length_a   1.000
_cell.length_b   1.000
_cell.length_c   1.000
_cell.angle_alpha   90.00
_cell.angle_beta   90.00
_cell.angle_gamma   90.00
#
_symmetry.space_group_name_H-M   'P 1'
#
loop_
_entity.id
_entity.type
_entity.pdbx_description
1 polymer ?
#
loop_
_entity_poly.entity_id
_entity_poly.type
_entity_poly.pdbx_seq_one_letter_code
_entity_poly.pdbx_strand_id
1 'polypeptide(L)'
;VFIGRLSVLVVAMIAVVLAYHPSDTILTLVGYAWAGFGSAFGPAILLSLYWKRTNKWGVLAGMIVGAVVVITWVQIPSLKAAMYEMVPGFFCSLLAVIIVSLVTKEPVKAIHREFNEMEAVLEEETK
;
A
#
# COMPACT_ATOMS: atom_id res chain seq x y z
N VAL A 1 14.80 0.57 -23.78
CA VAL A 1 14.17 -0.64 -24.37
C VAL A 1 14.92 -1.92 -24.00
N PHE A 2 16.24 -2.00 -24.19
CA PHE A 2 17.01 -3.22 -23.90
C PHE A 2 16.98 -3.65 -22.42
N ILE A 3 17.12 -2.69 -21.50
CA ILE A 3 17.07 -2.93 -20.04
C ILE A 3 15.72 -3.51 -19.61
N GLY A 4 14.60 -2.96 -20.11
CA GLY A 4 13.27 -3.48 -19.80
C GLY A 4 13.08 -4.92 -20.27
N ARG A 5 13.56 -5.26 -21.47
CA ARG A 5 13.50 -6.64 -21.99
C ARG A 5 14.33 -7.60 -21.14
N LEU A 6 15.53 -7.18 -20.72
CA LEU A 6 16.39 -8.00 -19.86
C LEU A 6 15.73 -8.24 -18.49
N SER A 7 15.14 -7.20 -17.87
CA SER A 7 14.43 -7.34 -16.60
C SER A 7 13.27 -8.33 -16.70
N VAL A 8 12.47 -8.26 -17.77
CA VAL A 8 11.36 -9.20 -17.99
C VAL A 8 11.88 -10.63 -18.15
N LEU A 9 12.98 -10.83 -18.87
CA LEU A 9 13.59 -12.16 -19.07
C LEU A 9 14.06 -12.75 -17.73
N VAL A 10 14.70 -11.94 -16.87
CA VAL A 10 15.14 -12.36 -15.54
C VAL A 10 13.94 -12.76 -14.66
N VAL A 11 12.89 -11.93 -14.60
CA VAL A 11 11.68 -12.24 -13.82
C VAL A 11 10.99 -13.51 -14.33
N ALA A 12 10.92 -13.70 -15.65
CA ALA A 12 10.35 -14.91 -16.25
C ALA A 12 11.15 -16.17 -15.89
N MET A 13 12.48 -16.09 -15.90
CA MET A 13 13.34 -17.21 -15.49
C MET A 13 13.10 -17.59 -14.02
N ILE A 14 12.99 -16.61 -13.13
CA ILE A 14 12.68 -16.84 -11.70
C ILE A 14 11.30 -17.50 -11.56
N ALA A 15 10.29 -17.01 -12.27
CA ALA A 15 8.94 -17.57 -12.25
C ALA A 15 8.92 -19.04 -12.70
N VAL A 16 9.66 -19.38 -13.76
CA VAL A 16 9.80 -20.77 -14.24
C VAL A 16 10.44 -21.66 -13.18
N VAL A 17 11.50 -21.19 -12.51
CA VAL A 17 12.16 -21.94 -11.42
C VAL A 17 11.19 -22.18 -10.26
N LEU A 18 10.43 -21.17 -9.84
CA LEU A 18 9.42 -21.30 -8.78
C LEU A 18 8.27 -22.24 -9.19
N ALA A 19 7.91 -22.30 -10.47
CA ALA A 19 6.84 -23.16 -10.97
C ALA A 19 7.18 -24.67 -10.95
N TYR A 20 8.47 -25.04 -10.97
CA TYR A 20 8.88 -26.45 -10.92
C TYR A 20 8.59 -27.13 -9.57
N HIS A 21 8.51 -26.36 -8.48
CA HIS A 21 8.19 -26.87 -7.14
C HIS A 21 7.00 -26.10 -6.55
N PRO A 22 5.75 -26.43 -6.94
CA PRO A 22 4.58 -25.76 -6.42
C PRO A 22 4.40 -26.10 -4.94
N SER A 23 4.57 -25.11 -4.06
CA SER A 23 4.31 -25.24 -2.63
C SER A 23 2.90 -24.78 -2.23
N ASP A 24 2.29 -23.89 -3.02
CA ASP A 24 1.00 -23.25 -2.75
C ASP A 24 0.19 -23.07 -4.03
N THR A 25 -1.12 -22.83 -3.89
CA THR A 25 -1.95 -22.44 -5.03
C THR A 25 -1.57 -21.05 -5.55
N ILE A 26 -1.63 -20.84 -6.86
CA ILE A 26 -1.36 -19.53 -7.48
C ILE A 26 -2.27 -18.44 -6.87
N LEU A 27 -3.53 -18.80 -6.58
CA LEU A 27 -4.50 -17.88 -5.99
C LEU A 27 -4.09 -17.41 -4.59
N THR A 28 -3.58 -18.29 -3.74
CA THR A 28 -3.10 -17.90 -2.39
C THR A 28 -1.83 -17.06 -2.47
N LEU A 29 -0.89 -17.41 -3.35
CA LEU A 29 0.37 -16.69 -3.53
C LEU A 29 0.13 -15.23 -3.98
N VAL A 30 -0.74 -15.07 -4.99
CA VAL A 30 -1.13 -13.76 -5.52
C VAL A 30 -1.97 -13.01 -4.49
N GLY A 31 -2.90 -13.68 -3.80
CA GLY A 31 -3.70 -13.10 -2.73
C GLY A 31 -2.83 -12.47 -1.63
N TYR A 32 -1.80 -13.17 -1.15
CA TYR A 32 -0.88 -12.63 -0.14
C TYR A 32 -0.08 -11.43 -0.63
N ALA A 33 0.39 -11.46 -1.87
CA ALA A 33 1.09 -10.31 -2.47
C ALA A 33 0.16 -9.09 -2.54
N TRP A 34 -1.09 -9.28 -3.01
CA TRP A 34 -2.09 -8.21 -3.07
C TRP A 34 -2.53 -7.72 -1.70
N ALA A 35 -2.58 -8.57 -0.67
CA ALA A 35 -2.86 -8.15 0.70
C ALA A 35 -1.80 -7.18 1.22
N GLY A 36 -0.51 -7.46 0.97
CA GLY A 36 0.60 -6.59 1.33
C GLY A 36 0.54 -5.24 0.60
N PHE A 37 0.32 -5.25 -0.72
CA PHE A 37 0.18 -4.02 -1.50
C PHE A 37 -1.07 -3.22 -1.10
N GLY A 38 -2.23 -3.85 -0.96
CA GLY A 38 -3.49 -3.19 -0.61
C GLY A 38 -3.45 -2.55 0.78
N SER A 39 -2.85 -3.22 1.76
CA SER A 39 -2.69 -2.68 3.11
C SER A 39 -1.66 -1.55 3.20
N ALA A 40 -0.55 -1.63 2.47
CA ALA A 40 0.50 -0.61 2.48
C ALA A 40 0.09 0.65 1.69
N PHE A 41 -0.43 0.48 0.48
CA PHE A 41 -0.71 1.59 -0.44
C PHE A 41 -2.15 2.11 -0.35
N GLY A 42 -3.14 1.26 -0.03
CA GLY A 42 -4.55 1.65 -0.01
C GLY A 42 -4.83 2.86 0.89
N PRO A 43 -4.48 2.81 2.19
CA PRO A 43 -4.69 3.94 3.11
C PRO A 43 -3.92 5.19 2.70
N ALA A 44 -2.69 5.03 2.21
CA ALA A 44 -1.85 6.13 1.75
C ALA A 44 -2.47 6.87 0.56
N ILE A 45 -2.97 6.14 -0.44
CA ILE A 45 -3.61 6.72 -1.62
C ILE A 45 -4.91 7.44 -1.22
N LEU A 46 -5.77 6.77 -0.43
CA LEU A 46 -7.04 7.34 -0.01
C LEU A 46 -6.84 8.65 0.78
N LEU A 47 -5.95 8.65 1.78
CA LEU A 47 -5.70 9.86 2.56
C LEU A 47 -4.99 10.96 1.75
N SER A 48 -4.18 10.60 0.76
CA SER A 48 -3.55 11.61 -0.12
C SER A 48 -4.57 12.35 -0.99
N LEU A 49 -5.69 11.70 -1.34
CA LEU A 49 -6.75 12.30 -2.15
C LEU A 49 -7.79 13.05 -1.30
N TYR A 50 -8.13 12.52 -0.13
CA TYR A 50 -9.26 13.04 0.66
C TYR A 50 -8.86 13.81 1.91
N TRP A 51 -7.56 13.86 2.27
CA TRP A 51 -7.13 14.50 3.50
C TRP A 51 -5.92 15.42 3.33
N LYS A 52 -6.15 16.73 3.47
CA LYS A 52 -5.15 17.80 3.31
C LYS A 52 -3.92 17.69 4.23
N ARG A 53 -4.04 17.02 5.37
CA ARG A 53 -2.96 16.95 6.38
C ARG A 53 -1.98 15.81 6.11
N THR A 54 -2.27 14.93 5.15
CA THR A 54 -1.41 13.82 4.74
C THR A 54 -0.03 14.32 4.32
N ASN A 55 1.02 13.78 4.92
CA ASN A 55 2.39 14.15 4.59
C ASN A 55 3.27 12.92 4.29
N LYS A 56 4.45 13.18 3.74
CA LYS A 56 5.40 12.13 3.31
C LYS A 56 5.81 11.17 4.44
N TRP A 57 5.91 11.66 5.67
CA TRP A 57 6.33 10.84 6.82
C TRP A 57 5.20 9.93 7.29
N GLY A 58 3.97 10.45 7.29
CA GLY A 58 2.77 9.66 7.56
C GLY A 58 2.58 8.55 6.53
N VAL A 59 2.67 8.88 5.24
CA VAL A 59 2.55 7.91 4.15
C VAL A 59 3.63 6.82 4.26
N LEU A 60 4.89 7.20 4.47
CA LEU A 60 5.98 6.23 4.61
C LEU A 60 5.77 5.31 5.83
N ALA A 61 5.36 5.86 6.97
CA ALA A 61 5.08 5.07 8.17
C ALA A 61 3.92 4.11 7.94
N GLY A 62 2.83 4.57 7.32
CA GLY A 62 1.70 3.72 6.95
C GLY A 62 2.08 2.56 6.05
N MET A 63 2.84 2.83 4.98
CA MET A 63 3.32 1.80 4.06
C MET A 63 4.15 0.73 4.76
N ILE A 64 5.08 1.14 5.65
CA ILE A 64 5.90 0.21 6.42
C ILE A 64 5.03 -0.59 7.39
N VAL A 65 4.15 0.06 8.15
CA VAL A 65 3.27 -0.61 9.11
C VAL A 65 2.34 -1.60 8.42
N GLY A 66 1.71 -1.23 7.31
CA GLY A 66 0.84 -2.13 6.54
C GLY A 66 1.58 -3.38 6.07
N ALA A 67 2.76 -3.21 5.47
CA ALA A 67 3.58 -4.33 5.01
C ALA A 67 4.03 -5.24 6.16
N VAL A 68 4.51 -4.66 7.27
CA VAL A 68 4.95 -5.43 8.45
C VAL A 68 3.78 -6.20 9.05
N VAL A 69 2.62 -5.56 9.23
CA VAL A 69 1.44 -6.21 9.81
C VAL A 69 1.02 -7.40 8.97
N VAL A 70 0.91 -7.27 7.65
CA VAL A 70 0.56 -8.40 6.78
C VAL A 70 1.57 -9.54 6.89
N ILE A 71 2.87 -9.23 6.83
CA ILE A 71 3.92 -10.25 6.95
C ILE A 71 3.80 -10.98 8.30
N THR A 72 3.65 -10.24 9.39
CA THR A 72 3.50 -10.84 10.73
C THR A 72 2.20 -11.64 10.87
N TRP A 73 1.12 -11.21 10.23
CA TRP A 73 -0.19 -11.86 10.34
C TRP A 73 -0.20 -13.23 9.65
N VAL A 74 0.45 -13.34 8.48
CA VAL A 74 0.55 -14.59 7.72
C VAL A 74 1.36 -15.65 8.48
N GLN A 75 2.34 -15.25 9.30
CA GLN A 75 3.19 -16.16 10.06
C GLN A 75 2.51 -16.77 11.28
N ILE A 76 1.38 -16.21 11.73
CA ILE A 76 0.68 -16.68 12.93
C ILE A 76 -0.59 -17.44 12.54
N PRO A 77 -0.64 -18.79 12.70
CA PRO A 77 -1.74 -19.61 12.18
C PRO A 77 -3.12 -19.25 12.75
N SER A 78 -3.18 -18.86 14.02
CA SER A 78 -4.44 -18.47 14.68
C SER A 78 -5.01 -17.17 14.12
N LEU A 79 -4.15 -16.20 13.78
CA LEU A 79 -4.55 -14.92 13.20
C LEU A 79 -4.97 -15.08 11.75
N LYS A 80 -4.21 -15.87 10.98
CA LYS A 80 -4.53 -16.24 9.60
C LYS A 80 -5.89 -16.95 9.47
N ALA A 81 -6.23 -17.82 10.42
CA ALA A 81 -7.52 -18.50 10.46
C ALA A 81 -8.68 -17.58 10.89
N ALA A 82 -8.38 -16.51 11.64
CA ALA A 82 -9.41 -15.61 12.16
C ALA A 82 -9.95 -14.65 11.10
N MET A 83 -9.08 -14.06 10.27
CA MET A 83 -9.47 -13.06 9.27
C MET A 83 -8.39 -12.82 8.22
N TYR A 84 -8.83 -12.35 7.05
CA TYR A 84 -7.96 -12.00 5.93
C TYR A 84 -6.97 -10.89 6.31
N GLU A 85 -5.69 -11.09 6.01
CA GLU A 85 -4.56 -10.32 6.53
C GLU A 85 -4.54 -8.86 6.04
N MET A 86 -5.17 -8.60 4.89
CA MET A 86 -5.31 -7.24 4.34
C MET A 86 -6.12 -6.33 5.27
N VAL A 87 -7.14 -6.87 5.95
CA VAL A 87 -8.05 -6.08 6.80
C VAL A 87 -7.30 -5.41 7.96
N PRO A 88 -6.64 -6.16 8.88
CA PRO A 88 -5.89 -5.54 9.97
C PRO A 88 -4.69 -4.71 9.45
N GLY A 89 -4.01 -5.17 8.38
CA GLY A 89 -2.92 -4.41 7.77
C GLY A 89 -3.36 -3.03 7.29
N PHE A 90 -4.52 -2.94 6.63
CA PHE A 90 -5.08 -1.69 6.14
C PHE A 90 -5.41 -0.74 7.30
N PHE A 91 -6.07 -1.23 8.36
CA PHE A 91 -6.43 -0.39 9.51
C PHE A 91 -5.20 0.12 10.27
N CYS A 92 -4.21 -0.75 10.52
CA CYS A 92 -2.97 -0.34 11.18
C CYS A 92 -2.18 0.67 10.33
N SER A 93 -2.11 0.46 9.02
CA SER A 93 -1.50 1.42 8.08
C SER A 93 -2.24 2.76 8.10
N LEU A 94 -3.58 2.76 8.02
CA LEU A 94 -4.40 3.97 8.08
C LEU A 94 -4.14 4.76 9.38
N LEU A 95 -4.17 4.10 10.53
CA LEU A 95 -3.88 4.72 11.82
C LEU A 95 -2.45 5.28 11.86
N ALA A 96 -1.47 4.55 11.34
CA ALA A 96 -0.09 5.01 11.27
C ALA A 96 0.04 6.26 10.39
N VAL A 97 -0.62 6.31 9.22
CA VAL A 97 -0.63 7.51 8.37
C VAL A 97 -1.22 8.70 9.12
N ILE A 98 -2.36 8.52 9.80
CA ILE A 98 -3.04 9.60 10.53
C ILE A 98 -2.17 10.10 11.68
N ILE A 99 -1.75 9.21 12.58
CA ILE A 99 -0.99 9.55 13.78
C ILE A 99 0.33 10.22 13.41
N VAL A 100 1.10 9.62 12.49
CA VAL A 100 2.40 10.18 12.10
C VAL A 100 2.23 11.47 11.32
N SER A 101 1.21 11.61 10.46
CA SER A 101 0.95 12.89 9.77
C SER A 101 0.65 14.02 10.76
N LEU A 102 -0.10 13.75 11.83
CA LEU A 102 -0.43 14.73 12.87
C LEU A 102 0.77 15.12 13.73
N VAL A 103 1.61 14.16 14.11
CA VAL A 103 2.77 14.39 14.99
C VAL A 103 3.97 14.97 14.23
N THR A 104 4.03 14.77 12.90
CA THR A 104 5.11 15.31 12.05
C THR A 104 4.74 16.63 11.38
N LYS A 105 5.73 17.26 10.75
CA LYS A 105 5.60 18.57 10.10
C LYS A 105 4.48 18.58 9.05
N GLU A 106 3.82 19.73 8.96
CA GLU A 106 2.80 19.98 7.95
C GLU A 106 3.33 19.83 6.52
N PRO A 107 2.46 19.44 5.57
CA PRO A 107 2.78 19.50 4.15
C PRO A 107 3.23 20.92 3.75
N VAL A 108 4.13 21.00 2.78
CA VAL A 108 4.58 22.29 2.27
C VAL A 108 3.43 23.03 1.58
N LYS A 109 3.48 24.37 1.59
CA LYS A 109 2.44 25.23 0.99
C LYS A 109 2.10 24.87 -0.47
N ALA A 110 3.09 24.39 -1.23
CA ALA A 110 2.86 23.91 -2.60
C ALA A 110 1.86 22.75 -2.64
N ILE A 111 1.97 21.76 -1.75
CA ILE A 111 1.04 20.63 -1.69
C ILE A 111 -0.36 21.09 -1.29
N HIS A 112 -0.48 22.05 -0.36
CA HIS A 112 -1.78 22.63 -0.04
C HIS A 112 -2.41 23.33 -1.24
N ARG A 113 -1.63 24.02 -2.06
CA ARG A 113 -2.12 24.67 -3.28
C ARG A 113 -2.65 23.63 -4.28
N GLU A 114 -1.86 22.61 -4.60
CA GLU A 114 -2.27 21.53 -5.52
C GLU A 114 -3.53 20.82 -5.03
N PHE A 115 -3.65 20.56 -3.72
CA PHE A 115 -4.85 19.95 -3.14
C PHE A 115 -6.08 20.86 -3.29
N ASN A 116 -5.93 22.16 -3.03
CA ASN A 116 -7.04 23.11 -3.17
C ASN A 116 -7.45 23.30 -4.64
N GLU A 117 -6.50 23.28 -5.57
CA GLU A 117 -6.79 23.30 -7.01
C GLU A 117 -7.56 22.05 -7.44
N MET A 118 -7.15 20.87 -6.95
CA MET A 118 -7.87 19.62 -7.17
C MET A 118 -9.31 19.68 -6.63
N GLU A 119 -9.51 20.19 -5.41
CA GLU A 119 -10.87 20.37 -4.86
C GLU A 119 -11.72 21.34 -5.69
N ALA A 120 -11.15 22.47 -6.13
CA ALA A 120 -11.88 23.46 -6.93
C ALA A 120 -12.37 22.86 -8.27
N VAL A 121 -11.53 22.09 -8.95
CA VAL A 121 -11.89 21.38 -10.19
C VAL A 121 -12.98 20.35 -9.93
N LEU A 122 -12.89 19.58 -8.84
CA LEU A 122 -13.93 18.60 -8.48
C LEU A 122 -15.29 19.27 -8.21
N GLU A 123 -15.30 20.45 -7.57
CA GLU A 123 -16.53 21.20 -7.31
C GLU A 123 -17.15 21.77 -8.59
N GLU A 124 -16.34 22.15 -9.58
CA GLU A 124 -16.81 22.65 -10.87
C GLU A 124 -17.44 21.53 -11.72
N GLU A 125 -16.83 20.35 -11.75
CA GLU A 125 -17.31 19.20 -12.52
C GLU A 125 -18.55 18.51 -11.90
N THR A 126 -18.74 18.63 -10.58
CA THR A 126 -19.86 17.97 -9.87
C THR A 126 -21.13 18.84 -9.83
N LYS A 127 -21.04 20.13 -10.18
CA LYS A 127 -22.17 21.07 -10.24
C LYS A 127 -22.89 21.03 -11.59
#